data_AF-B8CWB6-F1
#
_entry.id   AF-B8CWB6-F1
#
_cell.length_a   1.000
_cell.length_b   1.000
_cell.length_c   1.000
_cell.angle_alpha   90.00
_cell.angle_beta   90.00
_cell.angle_gamma   90.00
#
_symmetry.space_group_name_H-M   'P 1'
#
loop_
_entity.id
_entity.type
_entity.pdbx_description
1 polymer ?
#
loop_
_entity_poly.entity_id
_entity_poly.type
_entity_poly.pdbx_seq_one_letter_code
_entity_poly.pdbx_strand_id
1 'polypeptide(L)'
;MDWNGFINEAVTGSVDMVIKIVMIIFPLFIGIEIIEEAGIIKKISKVFKSTLKHFELPETASLPIIVGQSFGLLYGAGLILRYVDDNNFTYKEVTTISVLFAVCHAVFEDTLLFVAIGGNGFIILGMRILLALGVTYLYGKIKKQTKQVYYI
;
A
#
# COMPACT_ATOMS: atom_id res chain seq x y z
N MET A 1 -12.83 32.18 -29.17
CA MET A 1 -12.52 30.85 -28.63
C MET A 1 -13.76 29.99 -28.80
N ASP A 2 -13.63 28.86 -29.48
CA ASP A 2 -14.73 27.90 -29.62
C ASP A 2 -14.86 27.08 -28.33
N TRP A 3 -15.61 27.63 -27.39
CA TRP A 3 -15.84 27.03 -26.08
C TRP A 3 -16.53 25.67 -26.16
N ASN A 4 -17.34 25.43 -27.19
CA ASN A 4 -18.05 24.15 -27.37
C ASN A 4 -17.09 23.05 -27.82
N GLY A 5 -16.18 23.36 -28.75
CA GLY A 5 -15.11 22.44 -29.15
C GLY A 5 -14.21 22.06 -27.98
N PHE A 6 -13.77 23.05 -27.20
CA PHE A 6 -12.94 22.82 -26.01
C PHE A 6 -13.62 21.91 -24.96
N ILE A 7 -14.90 22.15 -24.66
CA ILE A 7 -15.64 21.32 -23.69
C ILE A 7 -15.80 19.89 -24.23
N ASN A 8 -16.07 19.71 -25.52
CA ASN A 8 -16.25 18.38 -26.10
C ASN A 8 -14.95 17.57 -26.07
N GLU A 9 -13.82 18.18 -26.43
CA GLU A 9 -12.50 17.55 -26.30
C GLU A 9 -12.14 17.21 -24.86
N ALA A 10 -12.41 18.11 -23.91
CA ALA A 10 -12.15 17.86 -22.49
C ALA A 10 -12.99 16.71 -21.94
N VAL A 11 -14.29 16.65 -22.28
CA VAL A 11 -15.20 15.60 -21.83
C VAL A 11 -14.84 14.26 -22.46
N THR A 12 -14.65 14.21 -23.78
CA THR A 12 -14.30 12.96 -24.49
C THR A 12 -12.97 12.40 -24.01
N GLY A 13 -11.94 13.24 -23.89
CA GLY A 13 -10.64 12.82 -23.37
C GLY A 13 -10.71 12.30 -21.92
N SER A 14 -11.52 12.94 -21.08
CA SER A 14 -11.71 12.50 -19.69
C SER A 14 -12.45 11.16 -19.61
N VAL A 15 -13.50 10.97 -20.40
CA VAL A 15 -14.26 9.72 -20.46
C VAL A 15 -13.38 8.57 -20.95
N ASP A 16 -12.60 8.78 -22.01
CA ASP A 16 -11.66 7.78 -22.53
C ASP A 16 -10.62 7.38 -21.48
N MET A 17 -10.13 8.35 -20.69
CA MET A 17 -9.19 8.08 -19.61
C MET A 17 -9.83 7.24 -18.50
N VAL A 18 -11.04 7.59 -18.06
CA VAL A 18 -11.78 6.83 -17.05
C VAL A 18 -12.02 5.39 -17.52
N ILE A 19 -12.46 5.21 -18.78
CA ILE A 19 -12.69 3.88 -19.35
C ILE A 19 -11.41 3.05 -19.33
N LYS A 20 -10.27 3.61 -19.75
CA LYS A 20 -8.97 2.92 -19.72
C LYS A 20 -8.58 2.49 -18.30
N ILE A 21 -8.73 3.39 -17.32
CA ILE A 21 -8.43 3.10 -15.91
C ILE A 21 -9.32 1.96 -15.41
N VAL A 22 -10.63 2.03 -15.64
CA VAL A 22 -11.57 0.98 -15.22
C VAL A 22 -11.23 -0.37 -15.84
N MET A 23 -10.89 -0.41 -17.14
CA MET A 23 -10.50 -1.65 -17.83
C MET A 23 -9.22 -2.28 -17.27
N ILE A 24 -8.33 -1.51 -16.65
CA ILE A 24 -7.09 -2.02 -16.05
C ILE A 24 -7.33 -2.42 -14.59
N ILE A 25 -8.00 -1.55 -13.85
CA ILE A 25 -8.17 -1.67 -12.40
C ILE A 25 -9.16 -2.77 -12.04
N PHE A 26 -10.25 -2.90 -12.79
CA PHE A 26 -11.28 -3.89 -12.46
C PHE A 26 -10.78 -5.35 -12.57
N PRO A 27 -10.11 -5.77 -13.67
CA PRO A 27 -9.51 -7.10 -13.73
C PRO A 27 -8.39 -7.30 -12.71
N LEU A 28 -7.62 -6.25 -12.42
CA LEU A 28 -6.56 -6.29 -11.42
C LEU A 28 -7.14 -6.59 -10.03
N PHE A 29 -8.18 -5.87 -9.60
CA PHE A 29 -8.86 -6.11 -8.33
C PHE A 29 -9.42 -7.52 -8.23
N ILE A 30 -10.04 -8.04 -9.30
CA ILE A 30 -10.51 -9.44 -9.33
C ILE A 30 -9.35 -10.41 -9.11
N GLY A 31 -8.23 -10.23 -9.83
CA GLY A 31 -7.07 -11.10 -9.68
C GLY A 31 -6.46 -11.05 -8.28
N ILE A 32 -6.38 -9.85 -7.71
CA ILE A 32 -5.88 -9.58 -6.37
C ILE A 32 -6.79 -10.23 -5.29
N GLU A 33 -8.11 -10.12 -5.43
CA GLU A 33 -9.09 -10.77 -4.54
C GLU A 33 -8.97 -12.30 -4.58
N ILE A 34 -8.83 -12.89 -5.77
CA ILE A 34 -8.62 -14.34 -5.93
C ILE A 34 -7.35 -14.79 -5.20
N ILE A 35 -6.26 -14.01 -5.28
CA ILE A 35 -5.00 -14.29 -4.58
C ILE A 35 -5.19 -14.23 -3.05
N GLU A 36 -6.03 -13.30 -2.57
CA GLU A 36 -6.38 -13.19 -1.16
C GLU A 36 -7.16 -14.41 -0.67
N GLU A 37 -8.22 -14.78 -1.38
CA GLU A 37 -9.07 -15.94 -1.05
C GLU A 37 -8.30 -17.25 -1.09
N ALA A 38 -7.37 -17.40 -2.05
CA ALA A 38 -6.47 -18.55 -2.13
C ALA A 38 -5.50 -18.67 -0.92
N GLY A 39 -5.47 -17.67 -0.03
CA GLY A 39 -4.64 -17.65 1.17
C GLY A 39 -3.15 -17.46 0.88
N ILE A 40 -2.80 -17.04 -0.34
CA ILE A 40 -1.41 -16.81 -0.76
C ILE A 40 -0.79 -15.68 0.08
N ILE A 41 -1.55 -14.61 0.30
CA ILE A 41 -1.15 -13.47 1.13
C ILE A 41 -0.76 -13.90 2.55
N LYS A 42 -1.56 -14.80 3.16
CA LYS A 42 -1.27 -15.34 4.50
C LYS A 42 0.01 -16.20 4.52
N LYS A 43 0.27 -16.95 3.44
CA LYS A 43 1.50 -17.75 3.30
C LYS A 43 2.74 -16.84 3.16
N ILE A 44 2.67 -15.83 2.30
CA ILE A 44 3.75 -14.84 2.11
C ILE A 44 4.02 -14.11 3.43
N SER A 45 2.96 -13.68 4.11
CA SER A 45 3.06 -13.03 5.41
C SER A 45 3.83 -13.88 6.43
N LYS A 46 3.62 -15.20 6.48
CA LYS A 46 4.34 -16.09 7.41
C LYS A 46 5.85 -16.11 7.17
N VAL A 47 6.29 -16.05 5.90
CA VAL A 47 7.72 -15.97 5.54
C VAL A 47 8.28 -14.59 5.88
N PHE A 48 7.50 -13.54 5.67
CA PHE A 48 7.91 -12.15 5.89
C PHE A 48 8.03 -11.75 7.37
N LYS A 49 7.47 -12.56 8.29
CA LYS A 49 7.53 -12.30 9.74
C LYS A 49 8.94 -12.04 10.26
N SER A 50 9.91 -12.82 9.81
CA SER A 50 11.31 -12.71 10.27
C SER A 50 11.94 -11.36 9.90
N THR A 51 11.56 -10.81 8.74
CA THR A 51 12.10 -9.56 8.22
C THR A 51 11.71 -8.36 9.08
N LEU A 52 10.54 -8.39 9.72
CA LEU A 52 10.00 -7.29 10.53
C LEU A 52 10.84 -6.95 11.75
N LYS A 53 11.61 -7.91 12.27
CA LYS A 53 12.52 -7.69 13.40
C LYS A 53 13.56 -6.61 13.09
N HIS A 54 13.98 -6.48 11.83
CA HIS A 54 14.92 -5.45 11.39
C HIS A 54 14.35 -4.02 11.46
N PHE A 55 13.02 -3.90 11.47
CA PHE A 55 12.29 -2.63 11.51
C PHE A 55 11.72 -2.35 12.91
N GLU A 56 12.09 -3.14 13.91
CA GLU A 56 11.53 -3.07 15.27
C GLU A 56 10.00 -3.17 15.30
N LEU A 57 9.45 -3.99 14.40
CA LEU A 57 8.02 -4.26 14.28
C LEU A 57 7.68 -5.68 14.78
N PRO A 58 6.48 -5.88 15.34
CA PRO A 58 6.04 -7.18 15.83
C PRO A 58 5.67 -8.08 14.64
N GLU A 59 5.81 -9.39 14.80
CA GLU A 59 5.52 -10.36 13.72
C GLU A 59 4.04 -10.34 13.28
N THR A 60 3.14 -9.84 14.15
CA THR A 60 1.72 -9.60 13.87
C THR A 60 1.50 -8.50 12.83
N ALA A 61 2.45 -7.59 12.63
CA ALA A 61 2.40 -6.54 11.60
C ALA A 61 2.61 -7.07 10.17
N SER A 62 3.01 -8.32 10.01
CA SER A 62 3.28 -8.89 8.68
C SER A 62 2.06 -8.89 7.77
N LEU A 63 0.89 -9.30 8.30
CA LEU A 63 -0.32 -9.37 7.49
C LEU A 63 -0.80 -7.96 7.08
N PRO A 64 -0.94 -6.97 8.00
CA PRO A 64 -1.27 -5.60 7.62
C PRO A 64 -0.33 -5.01 6.57
N ILE A 65 0.98 -5.20 6.71
CA ILE A 65 1.97 -4.65 5.77
C ILE A 65 1.84 -5.26 4.39
N ILE A 66 1.79 -6.59 4.28
CA ILE A 66 1.66 -7.26 2.98
C ILE A 66 0.33 -6.91 2.31
N VAL A 67 -0.76 -6.85 3.09
CA VAL A 67 -2.07 -6.46 2.57
C VAL A 67 -2.06 -4.99 2.13
N GLY A 68 -1.59 -4.06 2.96
CA GLY A 68 -1.51 -2.64 2.59
C GLY A 68 -0.60 -2.39 1.39
N GLN A 69 0.48 -3.18 1.28
CA GLN A 69 1.39 -3.08 0.16
C GLN A 69 0.79 -3.63 -1.14
N SER A 70 -0.12 -4.60 -1.07
CA SER A 70 -0.67 -5.27 -2.25
C SER A 70 -2.02 -4.70 -2.69
N PHE A 71 -2.92 -4.46 -1.73
CA PHE A 71 -4.33 -4.04 -1.90
C PHE A 71 -4.55 -2.56 -1.56
N GLY A 72 -3.50 -1.86 -1.15
CA GLY A 72 -3.53 -0.43 -0.87
C GLY A 72 -3.85 -0.05 0.58
N LEU A 73 -3.79 1.26 0.81
CA LEU A 73 -3.75 1.83 2.15
C LEU A 73 -5.02 1.56 2.96
N LEU A 74 -6.21 1.58 2.34
CA LEU A 74 -7.48 1.40 3.04
C LEU A 74 -7.58 0.02 3.70
N TYR A 75 -7.25 -1.04 2.95
CA TYR A 75 -7.22 -2.40 3.47
C TYR A 75 -6.14 -2.58 4.55
N GLY A 76 -4.93 -2.06 4.30
CA GLY A 76 -3.85 -2.10 5.28
C GLY A 76 -4.20 -1.39 6.59
N ALA A 77 -4.78 -0.19 6.51
CA ALA A 77 -5.20 0.61 7.66
C ALA A 77 -6.33 -0.05 8.45
N GLY A 78 -7.31 -0.66 7.76
CA GLY A 78 -8.38 -1.41 8.43
C GLY A 78 -7.85 -2.58 9.27
N LEU A 79 -6.83 -3.29 8.77
CA LEU A 79 -6.15 -4.31 9.55
C LEU A 79 -5.36 -3.70 10.71
N ILE A 80 -4.61 -2.62 10.51
CA ILE A 80 -3.87 -1.95 11.60
C ILE A 80 -4.81 -1.55 12.73
N LEU A 81 -5.97 -0.96 12.42
CA LEU A 81 -6.98 -0.58 13.42
C LEU A 81 -7.43 -1.80 14.24
N ARG A 82 -7.75 -2.91 13.57
CA ARG A 82 -8.13 -4.16 14.26
C ARG A 82 -7.03 -4.68 15.20
N TYR A 83 -5.76 -4.61 14.79
CA TYR A 83 -4.64 -5.01 15.64
C TYR A 83 -4.40 -4.03 16.80
N VAL A 84 -4.68 -2.74 16.62
CA VAL A 84 -4.65 -1.75 17.69
C VAL A 84 -5.73 -2.06 18.74
N ASP A 85 -6.96 -2.35 18.32
CA ASP A 85 -8.06 -2.71 19.21
C ASP A 85 -7.74 -3.98 20.02
N ASP A 86 -7.08 -4.95 19.40
CA ASP A 86 -6.61 -6.18 20.04
C ASP A 86 -5.35 -5.97 20.93
N ASN A 87 -4.94 -4.72 21.21
CA ASN A 87 -3.74 -4.34 21.97
C ASN A 87 -2.42 -4.94 21.43
N ASN A 88 -2.37 -5.23 20.13
CA ASN A 88 -1.20 -5.85 19.52
C ASN A 88 -0.14 -4.83 19.07
N PHE A 89 -0.47 -3.53 18.96
CA PHE A 89 0.45 -2.50 18.49
C PHE A 89 0.57 -1.28 19.43
N THR A 90 1.80 -0.83 19.61
CA THR A 90 2.20 0.42 20.24
C THR A 90 2.13 1.60 19.27
N TYR A 91 2.08 2.83 19.79
CA TYR A 91 2.09 4.05 18.96
C TYR A 91 3.29 4.11 18.01
N LYS A 92 4.45 3.60 18.46
CA LYS A 92 5.65 3.53 17.64
C LYS A 92 5.44 2.61 16.44
N GLU A 93 4.88 1.42 16.67
CA GLU A 93 4.69 0.41 15.63
C GLU A 93 3.68 0.89 14.60
N VAL A 94 2.53 1.41 15.04
CA VAL A 94 1.53 2.03 14.15
C VAL A 94 2.17 3.13 13.30
N THR A 95 2.91 4.05 13.92
CA THR A 95 3.54 5.15 13.17
C THR A 95 4.60 4.64 12.19
N THR A 96 5.37 3.61 12.57
CA THR A 96 6.41 3.04 11.70
C THR A 96 5.78 2.38 10.47
N ILE A 97 4.66 1.67 10.65
CA ILE A 97 3.89 1.10 9.53
C ILE A 97 3.27 2.22 8.68
N SER A 98 2.73 3.28 9.30
CA SER A 98 2.20 4.43 8.57
C SER A 98 3.26 5.16 7.75
N VAL A 99 4.49 5.29 8.26
CA VAL A 99 5.63 5.84 7.51
C VAL A 99 5.96 4.97 6.30
N LEU A 100 5.96 3.65 6.47
CA LEU A 100 6.15 2.71 5.35
C LEU A 100 5.09 2.95 4.27
N PHE A 101 3.82 2.98 4.66
CA PHE A 101 2.70 3.16 3.73
C PHE A 101 2.68 4.53 3.07
N ALA A 102 3.09 5.60 3.76
CA ALA A 102 3.18 6.93 3.18
C ALA A 102 4.15 6.95 1.98
N VAL A 103 5.22 6.15 2.00
CA VAL A 103 6.18 6.06 0.90
C VAL A 103 5.77 5.00 -0.13
N CYS A 104 5.29 3.86 0.33
CA CYS A 104 4.99 2.72 -0.52
C CYS A 104 3.72 1.98 -0.04
N HIS A 105 2.68 2.01 -0.87
CA HIS A 105 1.45 1.25 -0.74
C HIS A 105 0.95 0.89 -2.14
N ALA A 106 -0.03 -0.02 -2.24
CA ALA A 106 -0.69 -0.37 -3.52
C ALA A 106 0.30 -0.65 -4.67
N VAL A 107 1.35 -1.44 -4.41
CA VAL A 107 2.49 -1.61 -5.34
C VAL A 107 2.06 -2.17 -6.68
N PHE A 108 1.07 -3.07 -6.71
CA PHE A 108 0.55 -3.59 -7.96
C PHE A 108 -0.28 -2.53 -8.71
N GLU A 109 -1.22 -1.90 -8.02
CA GLU A 109 -2.14 -0.92 -8.58
C GLU A 109 -1.41 0.31 -9.15
N ASP A 110 -0.61 0.99 -8.32
CA ASP A 110 0.11 2.19 -8.72
C ASP A 110 1.08 1.90 -9.88
N THR A 111 1.84 0.80 -9.78
CA THR A 111 2.84 0.48 -10.81
C THR A 111 2.17 0.17 -12.15
N LEU A 112 1.06 -0.58 -12.15
CA LEU A 112 0.33 -0.90 -13.37
C LEU A 112 -0.34 0.33 -13.98
N LEU A 113 -0.89 1.23 -13.15
CA LEU A 113 -1.42 2.51 -13.61
C LEU A 113 -0.32 3.36 -14.28
N PHE A 114 0.86 3.46 -13.67
CA PHE A 114 1.98 4.20 -14.26
C PHE A 114 2.47 3.56 -15.56
N VAL A 115 2.53 2.23 -15.64
CA VAL A 115 2.89 1.53 -16.88
C VAL A 115 1.86 1.79 -17.98
N ALA A 116 0.57 1.80 -17.65
CA ALA A 116 -0.50 2.03 -18.61
C ALA A 116 -0.47 3.42 -19.26
N ILE A 117 0.06 4.43 -18.55
CA ILE A 117 0.26 5.78 -19.09
C ILE A 117 1.65 5.99 -19.71
N GLY A 118 2.45 4.92 -19.86
CA GLY A 118 3.75 4.95 -20.54
C GLY A 118 4.98 5.07 -19.62
N GLY A 119 4.81 4.95 -18.30
CA GLY A 119 5.90 4.97 -17.32
C GLY A 119 6.69 3.65 -17.26
N ASN A 120 7.94 3.73 -16.79
CA ASN A 120 8.74 2.53 -16.51
C ASN A 120 8.44 2.00 -15.11
N GLY A 121 7.63 0.94 -15.04
CA GLY A 121 7.21 0.33 -13.77
C GLY A 121 8.35 -0.16 -12.89
N PHE A 122 9.44 -0.69 -13.47
CA PHE A 122 10.57 -1.19 -12.69
C PHE A 122 11.31 -0.08 -11.95
N ILE A 123 11.51 1.07 -12.61
CA ILE A 123 12.19 2.22 -12.00
C ILE A 123 11.32 2.80 -10.87
N ILE A 124 10.03 2.98 -11.14
CA ILE A 124 9.09 3.54 -10.16
C ILE A 124 9.00 2.63 -8.93
N LEU A 125 8.78 1.33 -9.15
CA LEU A 125 8.66 0.37 -8.07
C LEU A 125 9.97 0.23 -7.29
N GLY A 126 11.10 0.12 -7.99
CA GLY A 126 12.41 -0.02 -7.37
C GLY A 126 12.74 1.16 -6.45
N MET A 127 12.56 2.39 -6.93
CA MET A 127 12.79 3.60 -6.14
C MET A 127 11.86 3.68 -4.93
N ARG A 128 10.56 3.34 -5.09
CA ARG A 128 9.60 3.34 -3.98
C ARG A 128 9.97 2.35 -2.89
N ILE A 129 10.31 1.12 -3.27
CA ILE A 129 10.72 0.09 -2.30
C ILE A 129 12.01 0.52 -1.59
N LEU A 130 13.02 1.01 -2.32
CA LEU A 130 14.28 1.44 -1.72
C LEU A 130 14.08 2.60 -0.73
N LEU A 131 13.31 3.61 -1.11
CA LEU A 131 13.00 4.74 -0.24
C LEU A 131 12.17 4.31 0.98
N ALA A 132 11.16 3.47 0.78
CA ALA A 132 10.30 3.01 1.86
C ALA A 132 11.10 2.21 2.89
N LEU A 133 11.91 1.24 2.45
CA LEU A 133 12.76 0.46 3.36
C LEU A 133 13.78 1.36 4.06
N GLY A 134 14.41 2.30 3.35
CA GLY A 134 15.39 3.21 3.94
C GLY A 134 14.78 4.13 5.00
N VAL A 135 13.68 4.82 4.68
CA VAL A 135 13.02 5.76 5.60
C VAL A 135 12.43 5.04 6.79
N THR A 136 11.75 3.90 6.59
CA THR A 136 11.17 3.11 7.69
C THR A 136 12.25 2.54 8.60
N TYR A 137 13.37 2.06 8.05
CA TYR A 137 14.50 1.58 8.85
C TYR A 137 15.11 2.69 9.72
N LEU A 138 15.37 3.86 9.12
CA LEU A 138 15.89 5.02 9.84
C LEU A 138 14.93 5.47 10.94
N TYR A 139 13.64 5.59 10.63
CA TYR A 139 12.63 5.99 11.59
C TYR A 139 12.50 5.00 12.76
N GLY A 140 12.49 3.70 12.46
CA GLY A 140 12.40 2.62 13.45
C GLY A 140 13.54 2.67 14.46
N LYS A 141 14.76 2.97 14.02
CA LYS A 141 15.97 3.09 14.87
C LYS A 141 15.99 4.36 15.75
N ILE A 142 15.47 5.48 15.25
CA ILE A 142 15.59 6.78 15.94
C ILE A 142 14.62 6.88 17.13
N LYS A 143 13.41 6.33 17.01
CA LYS A 143 12.38 6.41 18.06
C LYS A 143 12.51 5.26 19.06
N LYS A 144 12.54 5.55 20.36
CA LYS A 144 12.40 4.50 21.40
C LYS A 144 10.95 4.00 21.49
N GLN A 145 10.76 2.76 21.94
CA GLN A 145 9.43 2.19 22.17
C GLN A 145 8.59 3.09 23.09
N THR A 146 7.33 3.28 22.71
CA THR A 146 6.34 4.09 23.44
C THR A 146 5.27 3.16 24.01
N LYS A 147 4.43 3.67 24.94
CA LYS A 147 3.27 2.93 25.48
C LYS A 147 2.38 2.35 24.37
N GLN A 148 1.68 1.28 24.72
CA GLN A 148 0.63 0.68 23.90
C GLN A 148 -0.44 1.72 23.53
N VAL A 149 -1.03 1.58 22.33
CA VAL A 149 -2.18 2.40 21.94
C VAL A 149 -3.39 1.89 22.70
N TYR A 150 -3.93 2.69 23.62
CA TYR A 150 -5.18 2.38 24.32
C TYR A 150 -6.27 3.30 23.76
N TYR A 151 -7.33 2.71 23.21
CA TYR A 151 -8.59 3.41 23.03
C TYR A 151 -9.39 3.31 24.34
N ILE A 152 -9.91 4.45 24.80
CA ILE A 152 -10.87 4.56 25.91
C ILE A 152 -12.26 4.24 25.37
#